data_AF-S9V5B5-F1
#
_entry.id   AF-S9V5B5-F1
#
_cell.length_a   1.000
_cell.length_b   1.000
_cell.length_c   1.000
_cell.angle_alpha   90.00
_cell.angle_beta   90.00
_cell.angle_gamma   90.00
#
_symmetry.space_group_name_H-M   'P 1'
#
loop_
_entity.id
_entity.type
_entity.pdbx_description
1 polymer ?
#
loop_
_entity_poly.entity_id
_entity_poly.type
_entity_poly.pdbx_seq_one_letter_code
_entity_poly.pdbx_strand_id
1 'polypeptide(L)'
;MKKFMHNVRATFGDVEKTKDAAADQLGAQLAAAQTALRDHMSAISAMKRTAADLVSAMECAAKAFMAMALLNQSPALEALARAISHTATDCRATAAAQYAAALDRDAPGVRRLQAAVEESRRLEEARARKARSYDVARYTVRTKEEAYQRKGKSIEQSATYPTEVAECQRALQELEDADRVFKKTAAATLQDMDETYLAAMKEYVMATQALFANFQTTLAAIQL
;
A
#
# COMPACT_ATOMS: atom_id res chain seq x y z
N MET A 1 -37.27 3.49 -7.44
CA MET A 1 -35.97 2.84 -7.70
C MET A 1 -35.39 2.04 -6.52
N LYS A 2 -35.47 2.50 -5.25
CA LYS A 2 -34.93 1.73 -4.09
C LYS A 2 -35.57 0.35 -3.86
N LYS A 3 -36.86 0.16 -4.17
CA LYS A 3 -37.57 -1.14 -4.02
C LYS A 3 -37.13 -2.20 -5.04
N PHE A 4 -36.67 -1.80 -6.24
CA PHE A 4 -36.20 -2.73 -7.26
C PHE A 4 -34.84 -3.33 -6.86
N MET A 5 -33.93 -2.50 -6.34
CA MET A 5 -32.63 -2.96 -5.84
C MET A 5 -32.73 -3.86 -4.59
N HIS A 6 -33.76 -3.68 -3.76
CA HIS A 6 -33.96 -4.54 -2.59
C HIS A 6 -34.51 -5.93 -2.95
N ASN A 7 -35.42 -6.02 -3.93
CA ASN A 7 -35.89 -7.31 -4.46
C ASN A 7 -34.80 -8.05 -5.26
N VAL A 8 -33.89 -7.33 -5.91
CA VAL A 8 -32.71 -7.89 -6.57
C VAL A 8 -31.78 -8.55 -5.54
N ARG A 9 -31.54 -7.94 -4.37
CA ARG A 9 -30.60 -8.55 -3.40
C ARG A 9 -31.07 -9.87 -2.77
N ALA A 10 -32.38 -10.11 -2.69
CA ALA A 10 -32.97 -11.33 -2.13
C ALA A 10 -33.13 -12.48 -3.16
N THR A 11 -33.06 -12.18 -4.47
CA THR A 11 -33.31 -13.15 -5.56
C THR A 11 -32.03 -13.56 -6.30
N PHE A 12 -30.90 -12.86 -6.08
CA PHE A 12 -29.69 -12.94 -6.91
C PHE A 12 -28.61 -13.90 -6.38
N GLY A 13 -29.00 -14.95 -5.67
CA GLY A 13 -28.09 -16.02 -5.26
C GLY A 13 -27.37 -16.70 -6.43
N ASP A 14 -27.97 -16.69 -7.63
CA ASP A 14 -27.57 -17.49 -8.79
C ASP A 14 -27.32 -16.70 -10.09
N VAL A 15 -26.95 -15.41 -10.01
CA VAL A 15 -26.52 -14.70 -11.24
C VAL A 15 -25.10 -15.09 -11.60
N GLU A 16 -24.96 -15.74 -12.75
CA GLU A 16 -23.66 -16.06 -13.34
C GLU A 16 -22.83 -14.79 -13.51
N LYS A 17 -21.69 -14.74 -12.80
CA LYS A 17 -20.81 -13.57 -12.77
C LYS A 17 -19.94 -13.52 -14.01
N THR A 18 -19.65 -12.31 -14.48
CA THR A 18 -18.60 -12.09 -15.45
C THR A 18 -17.25 -12.52 -14.88
N LYS A 19 -16.55 -13.44 -15.56
CA LYS A 19 -15.20 -13.90 -15.21
C LYS A 19 -14.18 -13.10 -16.03
N ASP A 20 -13.17 -12.54 -15.36
CA ASP A 20 -12.08 -11.83 -16.03
C ASP A 20 -10.77 -12.08 -15.28
N ALA A 21 -10.08 -13.14 -15.67
CA ALA A 21 -8.85 -13.57 -15.02
C ALA A 21 -7.74 -12.49 -15.06
N ALA A 22 -7.69 -11.68 -16.12
CA ALA A 22 -6.69 -10.62 -16.22
C ALA A 22 -6.98 -9.50 -15.21
N ALA A 23 -8.24 -9.10 -15.07
CA ALA A 23 -8.62 -8.11 -14.06
C ALA A 23 -8.44 -8.66 -12.63
N ASP A 24 -8.77 -9.92 -12.39
CA ASP A 24 -8.61 -10.58 -11.08
C ASP A 24 -7.12 -10.66 -10.70
N GLN A 25 -6.24 -10.99 -11.65
CA GLN A 25 -4.80 -11.00 -11.43
C GLN A 25 -4.26 -9.61 -11.07
N LEU A 26 -4.65 -8.57 -11.82
CA LEU A 26 -4.26 -7.20 -11.53
C LEU A 26 -4.76 -6.73 -10.16
N GLY A 27 -6.01 -7.05 -9.80
CA GLY A 27 -6.57 -6.75 -8.49
C GLY A 27 -5.80 -7.38 -7.34
N ALA A 28 -5.42 -8.66 -7.47
CA ALA A 28 -4.60 -9.36 -6.49
C ALA A 28 -3.20 -8.71 -6.35
N GLN A 29 -2.57 -8.34 -7.45
CA GLN A 29 -1.27 -7.66 -7.44
C GLN A 29 -1.34 -6.30 -6.75
N LEU A 30 -2.36 -5.49 -7.04
CA LEU A 30 -2.56 -4.18 -6.41
C LEU A 30 -2.84 -4.29 -4.91
N ALA A 31 -3.62 -5.28 -4.48
CA ALA A 31 -3.86 -5.55 -3.06
C ALA A 31 -2.57 -5.94 -2.31
N ALA A 32 -1.72 -6.75 -2.95
CA ALA A 32 -0.41 -7.11 -2.40
C ALA A 32 0.51 -5.87 -2.32
N ALA A 33 0.55 -5.06 -3.38
CA ALA A 33 1.34 -3.83 -3.44
C ALA A 33 0.94 -2.82 -2.35
N GLN A 34 -0.37 -2.64 -2.11
CA GLN A 34 -0.86 -1.76 -1.06
C GLN A 34 -0.38 -2.22 0.34
N THR A 35 -0.43 -3.53 0.58
CA THR A 35 0.04 -4.12 1.84
C THR A 35 1.55 -3.90 2.00
N ALA A 36 2.33 -4.21 0.96
CA ALA A 36 3.78 -4.05 0.98
C ALA A 36 4.22 -2.60 1.21
N LEU A 37 3.57 -1.62 0.56
CA LEU A 37 3.85 -0.20 0.75
C LEU A 37 3.60 0.27 2.18
N ARG A 38 2.46 -0.13 2.76
CA ARG A 38 2.13 0.19 4.15
C ARG A 38 3.16 -0.41 5.11
N ASP A 39 3.51 -1.67 4.91
CA ASP A 39 4.45 -2.38 5.77
C ASP A 39 5.86 -1.78 5.65
N HIS A 40 6.29 -1.39 4.45
CA HIS A 40 7.51 -0.63 4.21
C HIS A 40 7.53 0.70 4.98
N MET A 41 6.50 1.54 4.85
CA MET A 41 6.43 2.82 5.57
C MET A 41 6.47 2.64 7.10
N SER A 42 5.81 1.59 7.60
CA SER A 42 5.86 1.21 9.01
C SER A 42 7.28 0.82 9.43
N ALA A 43 7.96 -0.02 8.64
CA ALA A 43 9.34 -0.45 8.88
C ALA A 43 10.33 0.72 8.87
N ILE A 44 10.22 1.65 7.91
CA ILE A 44 11.02 2.88 7.86
C ILE A 44 10.82 3.71 9.12
N SER A 45 9.57 3.90 9.56
CA SER A 45 9.25 4.64 10.77
C SER A 45 9.80 3.96 12.03
N ALA A 46 9.72 2.63 12.09
CA ALA A 46 10.30 1.85 13.19
C ALA A 46 11.82 2.00 13.24
N MET A 47 12.50 1.90 12.10
CA MET A 47 13.96 2.02 12.04
C MET A 47 14.46 3.39 12.45
N LYS A 48 13.75 4.48 12.09
CA LYS A 48 14.08 5.82 12.59
C LYS A 48 13.99 5.92 14.11
N ARG A 49 12.94 5.35 14.71
CA ARG A 49 12.80 5.28 16.17
C ARG A 49 13.91 4.45 16.80
N THR A 50 14.19 3.27 16.27
CA THR A 50 15.26 2.39 16.79
C THR A 50 16.63 3.07 16.77
N ALA A 51 16.96 3.85 15.72
CA ALA A 51 18.20 4.62 15.69
C ALA A 51 18.24 5.69 16.81
N ALA A 52 17.12 6.38 17.06
CA ALA A 52 17.02 7.34 18.15
C ALA A 52 17.08 6.67 19.54
N ASP A 53 16.48 5.49 19.69
CA ASP A 53 16.48 4.71 20.92
C ASP A 53 17.90 4.21 21.26
N LEU A 54 18.66 3.75 20.26
CA LEU A 54 20.06 3.36 20.44
C LEU A 54 20.89 4.51 21.02
N VAL A 55 20.77 5.70 20.44
CA VAL A 55 21.45 6.90 20.94
C VAL A 55 21.01 7.23 22.37
N SER A 56 19.72 7.13 22.66
CA SER A 56 19.18 7.38 24.00
C SER A 56 19.69 6.38 25.03
N ALA A 57 19.87 5.11 24.64
CA ALA A 57 20.49 4.09 25.48
C ALA A 57 21.97 4.41 25.78
N MET A 58 22.72 4.91 24.80
CA MET A 58 24.10 5.37 25.01
C MET A 58 24.18 6.51 26.04
N GLU A 59 23.26 7.48 25.98
CA GLU A 59 23.20 8.57 26.96
C GLU A 59 22.85 8.07 28.37
N CYS A 60 21.93 7.12 28.48
CA CYS A 60 21.60 6.49 29.76
C CYS A 60 22.81 5.75 30.35
N ALA A 61 23.56 5.02 29.53
CA ALA A 61 24.79 4.37 29.95
C ALA A 61 25.83 5.40 30.41
N ALA A 62 26.03 6.50 29.67
CA ALA A 62 26.94 7.58 30.05
C ALA A 62 26.60 8.18 31.42
N LYS A 63 25.30 8.41 31.70
CA LYS A 63 24.82 8.89 33.01
C LYS A 63 25.12 7.89 34.13
N ALA A 64 24.92 6.60 33.90
CA ALA A 64 25.25 5.57 34.88
C ALA A 64 26.77 5.51 35.15
N PHE A 65 27.59 5.57 34.11
CA PHE A 65 29.06 5.64 34.25
C PHE A 65 29.50 6.88 35.02
N MET A 66 28.88 8.03 34.76
CA MET A 66 29.15 9.27 35.51
C MET A 66 28.81 9.11 37.00
N ALA A 67 27.66 8.51 37.33
CA ALA A 67 27.29 8.27 38.72
C ALA A 67 28.30 7.34 39.43
N MET A 68 28.76 6.28 38.75
CA MET A 68 29.80 5.39 39.27
C MET A 68 31.14 6.11 39.44
N ALA A 69 31.52 7.00 38.52
CA ALA A 69 32.75 7.78 38.62
C ALA A 69 32.74 8.72 39.84
N LEU A 70 31.62 9.42 40.06
CA LEU A 70 31.43 10.33 41.20
C LEU A 70 31.46 9.57 42.53
N LEU A 71 30.79 8.40 42.60
CA LEU A 71 30.79 7.56 43.81
C LEU A 71 32.20 7.10 44.20
N ASN A 72 33.00 6.72 43.20
CA ASN A 72 34.37 6.23 43.41
C ASN A 72 35.42 7.35 43.42
N GLN A 73 35.03 8.62 43.24
CA GLN A 73 35.93 9.77 43.10
C GLN A 73 37.07 9.51 42.10
N SER A 74 36.74 8.86 40.97
CA SER A 74 37.73 8.46 39.96
C SER A 74 37.71 9.40 38.75
N PRO A 75 38.74 10.27 38.58
CA PRO A 75 38.79 11.21 37.47
C PRO A 75 38.86 10.54 36.09
N ALA A 76 39.48 9.35 36.01
CA ALA A 76 39.57 8.59 34.77
C ALA A 76 38.20 8.05 34.33
N LEU A 77 37.42 7.51 35.26
CA LEU A 77 36.04 7.07 34.97
C LEU A 77 35.15 8.26 34.61
N GLU A 78 35.36 9.42 35.24
CA GLU A 78 34.61 10.64 34.93
C GLU A 78 34.91 11.11 33.51
N ALA A 79 36.18 11.16 33.12
CA ALA A 79 36.60 11.53 31.77
C ALA A 79 36.01 10.59 30.71
N LEU A 80 36.05 9.28 30.95
CA LEU A 80 35.45 8.29 30.04
C LEU A 80 33.93 8.44 29.93
N ALA A 81 33.22 8.65 31.05
CA ALA A 81 31.78 8.89 31.04
C ALA A 81 31.40 10.16 30.27
N ARG A 82 32.20 11.24 30.39
CA ARG A 82 32.02 12.47 29.60
C ARG A 82 32.25 12.21 28.11
N ALA A 83 33.28 11.45 27.75
CA ALA A 83 33.56 11.08 26.36
C ALA A 83 32.42 10.28 25.72
N ILE A 84 31.85 9.31 26.45
CA ILE A 84 30.68 8.54 26.01
C ILE A 84 29.47 9.46 25.84
N SER A 85 29.23 10.38 26.78
CA SER A 85 28.11 11.34 26.70
C SER A 85 28.22 12.27 25.50
N HIS A 86 29.43 12.76 25.21
CA HIS A 86 29.70 13.59 24.04
C HIS A 86 29.47 12.79 22.75
N THR A 87 30.04 11.59 22.67
CA THR A 87 29.85 10.66 21.55
C THR A 87 28.38 10.36 21.27
N ALA A 88 27.58 10.12 22.30
CA ALA A 88 26.13 9.90 22.14
C ALA A 88 25.41 11.14 21.58
N THR A 89 25.80 12.33 22.04
CA THR A 89 25.26 13.59 21.52
C THR A 89 25.61 13.77 20.04
N ASP A 90 26.86 13.46 19.67
CA ASP A 90 27.33 13.55 18.28
C ASP A 90 26.62 12.53 17.39
N CYS A 91 26.46 11.28 17.85
CA CYS A 91 25.67 10.26 17.16
C CYS A 91 24.21 10.70 16.95
N ARG A 92 23.62 11.43 17.90
CA ARG A 92 22.27 12.01 17.73
C ARG A 92 22.25 13.04 16.61
N ALA A 93 23.14 14.01 16.69
CA ALA A 93 23.17 15.18 15.82
C ALA A 93 23.58 14.84 14.38
N THR A 94 24.36 13.77 14.21
CA THR A 94 24.92 13.35 12.92
C THR A 94 24.28 12.04 12.44
N ALA A 95 24.75 10.90 12.95
CA ALA A 95 24.42 9.57 12.43
C ALA A 95 22.90 9.30 12.39
N ALA A 96 22.19 9.51 13.49
CA ALA A 96 20.75 9.27 13.57
C ALA A 96 19.95 10.29 12.74
N ALA A 97 20.32 11.57 12.75
CA ALA A 97 19.66 12.62 11.98
C ALA A 97 19.84 12.44 10.47
N GLN A 98 21.07 12.14 10.01
CA GLN A 98 21.39 11.87 8.62
C GLN A 98 20.69 10.61 8.12
N TYR A 99 20.63 9.56 8.94
CA TYR A 99 19.90 8.33 8.61
C TYR A 99 18.40 8.60 8.44
N ALA A 100 17.79 9.34 9.37
CA ALA A 100 16.37 9.70 9.26
C ALA A 100 16.09 10.51 7.99
N ALA A 101 16.95 11.48 7.68
CA ALA A 101 16.85 12.31 6.47
C ALA A 101 17.05 11.50 5.18
N ALA A 102 17.99 10.55 5.16
CA ALA A 102 18.22 9.67 4.01
C ALA A 102 16.99 8.79 3.74
N LEU A 103 16.39 8.22 4.79
CA LEU A 103 15.15 7.44 4.65
C LEU A 103 13.93 8.29 4.23
N ASP A 104 13.96 9.61 4.41
CA ASP A 104 12.92 10.52 3.92
C ASP A 104 13.10 10.93 2.45
N ARG A 105 14.28 10.73 1.86
CA ARG A 105 14.57 11.12 0.47
C ARG A 105 13.65 10.43 -0.54
N ASP A 106 13.35 9.16 -0.31
CA ASP A 106 12.50 8.34 -1.19
C ASP A 106 11.02 8.36 -0.80
N ALA A 107 10.67 8.96 0.34
CA ALA A 107 9.30 9.06 0.80
C ALA A 107 8.33 9.68 -0.24
N PRO A 108 8.70 10.70 -1.04
CA PRO A 108 7.83 11.22 -2.10
C PRO A 108 7.56 10.19 -3.20
N GLY A 109 8.55 9.37 -3.59
CA GLY A 109 8.39 8.31 -4.58
C GLY A 109 7.41 7.25 -4.10
N VAL A 110 7.65 6.72 -2.90
CA VAL A 110 6.79 5.71 -2.26
C VAL A 110 5.37 6.23 -2.06
N ARG A 111 5.18 7.49 -1.63
CA ARG A 111 3.85 8.10 -1.47
C ARG A 111 3.11 8.28 -2.79
N ARG A 112 3.82 8.65 -3.87
CA ARG A 112 3.21 8.75 -5.21
C ARG A 112 2.73 7.38 -5.69
N LEU A 113 3.56 6.36 -5.55
CA LEU A 113 3.17 4.99 -5.88
C LEU A 113 1.98 4.52 -5.04
N GLN A 114 1.95 4.83 -3.74
CA GLN A 114 0.81 4.53 -2.88
C GLN A 114 -0.48 5.17 -3.42
N ALA A 115 -0.46 6.45 -3.79
CA ALA A 115 -1.62 7.12 -4.35
C ALA A 115 -2.06 6.49 -5.69
N ALA A 116 -1.12 6.06 -6.53
CA ALA A 116 -1.42 5.37 -7.79
C ALA A 116 -2.06 3.99 -7.57
N VAL A 117 -1.58 3.23 -6.57
CA VAL A 117 -2.19 1.96 -6.15
C VAL A 117 -3.60 2.18 -5.62
N GLU A 118 -3.80 3.18 -4.76
CA GLU A 118 -5.13 3.52 -4.21
C GLU A 118 -6.13 3.91 -5.31
N GLU A 119 -5.71 4.72 -6.29
CA GLU A 119 -6.57 5.07 -7.42
C GLU A 119 -6.88 3.85 -8.30
N SER A 120 -5.88 2.99 -8.57
CA SER A 120 -6.10 1.75 -9.32
C SER A 120 -7.12 0.83 -8.62
N ARG A 121 -7.08 0.74 -7.29
CA ARG A 121 -8.08 0.00 -6.50
C ARG A 121 -9.47 0.65 -6.54
N ARG A 122 -9.54 1.99 -6.52
CA ARG A 122 -10.83 2.69 -6.68
C ARG A 122 -11.47 2.39 -8.04
N LEU A 123 -10.65 2.31 -9.09
CA LEU A 123 -11.08 1.92 -10.43
C LEU A 123 -11.50 0.44 -10.50
N GLU A 124 -10.79 -0.46 -9.83
CA GLU A 124 -11.17 -1.87 -9.68
C GLU A 124 -12.58 -2.00 -9.08
N GLU A 125 -12.86 -1.29 -8.00
CA GLU A 125 -14.18 -1.29 -7.37
C GLU A 125 -15.26 -0.71 -8.28
N ALA A 126 -14.94 0.35 -9.04
CA ALA A 126 -15.85 0.95 -10.00
C ALA A 126 -16.18 -0.03 -11.13
N ARG A 127 -15.18 -0.70 -11.69
CA ARG A 127 -15.33 -1.78 -12.66
C ARG A 127 -16.19 -2.91 -12.10
N ALA A 128 -15.94 -3.36 -10.87
CA ALA A 128 -16.72 -4.43 -10.24
C ALA A 128 -18.20 -4.03 -10.05
N ARG A 129 -18.49 -2.75 -9.80
CA ARG A 129 -19.88 -2.23 -9.80
C ARG A 129 -20.52 -2.33 -11.18
N LYS A 130 -19.80 -1.95 -12.25
CA LYS A 130 -20.29 -2.06 -13.64
C LYS A 130 -20.50 -3.51 -14.08
N ALA A 131 -19.60 -4.42 -13.70
CA ALA A 131 -19.73 -5.84 -13.97
C ALA A 131 -21.02 -6.42 -13.36
N ARG A 132 -21.32 -6.06 -12.10
CA ARG A 132 -22.58 -6.46 -11.46
C ARG A 132 -23.80 -5.90 -12.17
N SER A 133 -23.77 -4.65 -12.62
CA SER A 133 -24.87 -4.05 -13.39
C SER A 133 -25.11 -4.78 -14.71
N TYR A 134 -24.03 -5.12 -15.42
CA TYR A 134 -24.11 -5.91 -16.65
C TYR A 134 -24.65 -7.32 -16.39
N ASP A 135 -24.13 -8.03 -15.38
CA ASP A 135 -24.58 -9.38 -15.02
C ASP A 135 -26.09 -9.41 -14.71
N VAL A 136 -26.60 -8.39 -14.02
CA VAL A 136 -28.03 -8.21 -13.73
C VAL A 136 -28.85 -7.99 -15.00
N ALA A 137 -28.40 -7.12 -15.89
CA ALA A 137 -29.09 -6.82 -17.13
C ALA A 137 -29.12 -8.04 -18.07
N ARG A 138 -27.97 -8.73 -18.20
CA ARG A 138 -27.83 -9.99 -18.94
C ARG A 138 -28.75 -11.07 -18.41
N TYR A 139 -28.80 -11.25 -17.09
CA TYR A 139 -29.70 -12.21 -16.46
C TYR A 139 -31.18 -11.90 -16.72
N THR A 140 -31.55 -10.61 -16.69
CA THR A 140 -32.92 -10.15 -16.94
C THR A 140 -33.36 -10.49 -18.37
N VAL A 141 -32.52 -10.20 -19.37
CA VAL A 141 -32.77 -10.55 -20.77
C VAL A 141 -32.90 -12.08 -20.93
N ARG A 142 -31.91 -12.84 -20.44
CA ARG A 142 -31.90 -14.31 -20.54
C ARG A 142 -33.13 -14.97 -19.93
N THR A 143 -33.50 -14.57 -18.71
CA THR A 143 -34.66 -15.12 -17.99
C THR A 143 -35.95 -14.88 -18.77
N LYS A 144 -36.05 -13.75 -19.48
CA LYS A 144 -37.22 -13.41 -20.27
C LYS A 144 -37.29 -14.19 -21.57
N GLU A 145 -36.18 -14.34 -22.27
CA GLU A 145 -36.06 -15.21 -23.44
C GLU A 145 -36.49 -16.65 -23.09
N GLU A 146 -35.95 -17.21 -22.01
CA GLU A 146 -36.33 -18.54 -21.50
C GLU A 146 -37.83 -18.62 -21.17
N ALA A 147 -38.39 -17.60 -20.52
CA ALA A 147 -39.80 -17.58 -20.14
C ALA A 147 -40.75 -17.54 -21.35
N TYR A 148 -40.38 -16.81 -22.41
CA TYR A 148 -41.15 -16.77 -23.66
C TYR A 148 -41.02 -18.08 -24.44
N GLN A 149 -39.81 -18.63 -24.52
CA GLN A 149 -39.56 -19.93 -25.13
C GLN A 149 -40.38 -21.05 -24.45
N ARG A 150 -40.39 -21.10 -23.11
CA ARG A 150 -41.20 -22.08 -22.35
C ARG A 150 -42.70 -21.94 -22.57
N LYS A 151 -43.18 -20.75 -22.92
CA LYS A 151 -44.60 -20.48 -23.23
C LYS A 151 -44.95 -20.69 -24.70
N GLY A 152 -43.99 -21.07 -25.55
CA GLY A 152 -44.17 -21.17 -27.00
C GLY A 152 -44.54 -19.83 -27.65
N LYS A 153 -44.15 -18.70 -27.05
CA LYS A 153 -44.44 -17.35 -27.54
C LYS A 153 -43.21 -16.72 -28.19
N SER A 154 -43.41 -15.91 -29.22
CA SER A 154 -42.34 -15.07 -29.77
C SER A 154 -41.98 -13.97 -28.77
N ILE A 155 -40.69 -13.79 -28.49
CA ILE A 155 -40.15 -12.74 -27.62
C ILE A 155 -40.46 -11.33 -28.16
N GLU A 156 -40.66 -11.20 -29.47
CA GLU A 156 -41.06 -9.95 -30.15
C GLU A 156 -42.44 -9.45 -29.69
N GLN A 157 -43.26 -10.32 -29.11
CA GLN A 157 -44.55 -9.93 -28.51
C GLN A 157 -44.37 -9.16 -27.19
N SER A 158 -43.15 -9.09 -26.65
CA SER A 158 -42.86 -8.35 -25.44
C SER A 158 -42.58 -6.87 -25.73
N ALA A 159 -43.47 -5.99 -25.29
CA ALA A 159 -43.30 -4.53 -25.43
C ALA A 159 -42.05 -3.97 -24.73
N THR A 160 -41.56 -4.60 -23.65
CA THR A 160 -40.41 -4.10 -22.88
C THR A 160 -39.07 -4.75 -23.24
N TYR A 161 -39.09 -5.79 -24.08
CA TYR A 161 -37.87 -6.53 -24.45
C TYR A 161 -36.83 -5.68 -25.21
N PRO A 162 -37.20 -4.84 -26.21
CA PRO A 162 -36.22 -3.98 -26.88
C PRO A 162 -35.49 -3.03 -25.91
N THR A 163 -36.20 -2.49 -24.92
CA THR A 163 -35.63 -1.59 -23.90
C THR A 163 -34.66 -2.34 -22.98
N GLU A 164 -35.02 -3.54 -22.53
CA GLU A 164 -34.15 -4.37 -21.66
C GLU A 164 -32.88 -4.81 -22.40
N VAL A 165 -32.97 -5.12 -23.70
CA VAL A 165 -31.80 -5.41 -24.55
C VAL A 165 -30.90 -4.17 -24.69
N ALA A 166 -31.48 -3.00 -24.94
CA ALA A 166 -30.72 -1.75 -25.01
C ALA A 166 -30.04 -1.40 -23.67
N GLU A 167 -30.70 -1.65 -22.54
CA GLU A 167 -30.10 -1.49 -21.20
C GLU A 167 -28.93 -2.45 -20.97
N CYS A 168 -29.06 -3.71 -21.42
CA CYS A 168 -27.99 -4.71 -21.35
C CYS A 168 -26.78 -4.29 -22.18
N GLN A 169 -26.98 -3.83 -23.42
CA GLN A 169 -25.92 -3.34 -24.30
C GLN A 169 -25.22 -2.11 -23.72
N ARG A 170 -25.98 -1.16 -23.16
CA ARG A 170 -25.39 0.00 -22.47
C ARG A 170 -24.56 -0.43 -21.26
N ALA A 171 -25.04 -1.37 -20.46
CA ALA A 171 -24.30 -1.87 -19.30
C ALA A 171 -23.01 -2.60 -19.69
N LEU A 172 -23.01 -3.31 -20.83
CA LEU A 172 -21.80 -3.91 -21.40
C LEU A 172 -20.78 -2.84 -21.81
N GLN A 173 -21.21 -1.80 -22.55
CA GLN A 173 -20.33 -0.71 -22.96
C GLN A 173 -19.70 0.00 -21.75
N GLU A 174 -20.49 0.29 -20.72
CA GLU A 174 -19.99 0.91 -19.48
C GLU A 174 -18.99 0.02 -18.74
N LEU A 175 -19.17 -1.31 -18.78
CA LEU A 175 -18.21 -2.27 -18.22
C LEU A 175 -16.92 -2.27 -19.03
N GLU A 176 -16.99 -2.36 -20.35
CA GLU A 176 -15.82 -2.35 -21.24
C GLU A 176 -14.98 -1.08 -21.08
N ASP A 177 -15.64 0.08 -20.96
CA ASP A 177 -14.96 1.34 -20.70
C ASP A 177 -14.27 1.37 -19.34
N ALA A 178 -14.96 0.94 -18.27
CA ALA A 178 -14.38 0.86 -16.94
C ALA A 178 -13.24 -0.16 -16.86
N ASP A 179 -13.37 -1.29 -17.54
CA ASP A 179 -12.35 -2.35 -17.62
C ASP A 179 -11.08 -1.85 -18.32
N ARG A 180 -11.23 -1.18 -19.46
CA ARG A 180 -10.11 -0.59 -20.20
C ARG A 180 -9.36 0.44 -19.36
N VAL A 181 -10.08 1.34 -18.69
CA VAL A 181 -9.47 2.36 -17.82
C VAL A 181 -8.75 1.70 -16.65
N PHE A 182 -9.39 0.76 -15.96
CA PHE A 182 -8.77 0.01 -14.86
C PHE A 182 -7.49 -0.70 -15.31
N LYS A 183 -7.56 -1.53 -16.35
CA LYS A 183 -6.41 -2.33 -16.81
C LYS A 183 -5.25 -1.45 -17.23
N LYS A 184 -5.52 -0.36 -17.95
CA LYS A 184 -4.49 0.60 -18.36
C LYS A 184 -3.79 1.25 -17.15
N THR A 185 -4.56 1.76 -16.19
CA THR A 185 -4.01 2.44 -15.01
C THR A 185 -3.29 1.46 -14.08
N ALA A 186 -3.83 0.25 -13.89
CA ALA A 186 -3.22 -0.80 -13.09
C ALA A 186 -1.87 -1.24 -13.70
N ALA A 187 -1.81 -1.47 -15.02
CA ALA A 187 -0.57 -1.83 -15.70
C ALA A 187 0.50 -0.73 -15.56
N ALA A 188 0.12 0.54 -15.74
CA ALA A 188 1.05 1.67 -15.56
C ALA A 188 1.56 1.77 -14.11
N THR A 189 0.68 1.52 -13.13
CA THR A 189 1.04 1.53 -11.71
C THR A 189 1.99 0.39 -11.35
N LEU A 190 1.76 -0.81 -11.89
CA LEU A 190 2.63 -1.97 -11.68
C LEU A 190 3.98 -1.81 -12.38
N GLN A 191 4.04 -1.08 -13.50
CA GLN A 191 5.30 -0.77 -14.17
C GLN A 191 6.17 0.19 -13.33
N ASP A 192 5.57 1.22 -12.74
CA ASP A 192 6.26 2.18 -11.85
C ASP A 192 6.67 1.55 -10.50
N MET A 193 6.00 0.47 -10.12
CA MET A 193 6.21 -0.24 -8.86
C MET A 193 7.63 -0.81 -8.74
N ASP A 194 8.11 -1.52 -9.75
CA ASP A 194 9.41 -2.21 -9.70
C ASP A 194 10.56 -1.21 -9.54
N GLU A 195 10.53 -0.10 -10.28
CA GLU A 195 11.55 0.95 -10.20
C GLU A 195 11.55 1.64 -8.83
N THR A 196 10.36 1.99 -8.33
CA THR A 196 10.21 2.64 -7.03
C THR A 196 10.63 1.72 -5.89
N TYR A 197 10.27 0.44 -5.94
CA TYR A 197 10.68 -0.56 -4.93
C TYR A 197 12.19 -0.73 -4.92
N LEU A 198 12.81 -0.86 -6.10
CA LEU A 198 14.26 -1.02 -6.20
C LEU A 198 14.99 0.21 -5.66
N ALA A 199 14.52 1.42 -5.96
CA ALA A 199 15.08 2.66 -5.44
C ALA A 199 14.99 2.69 -3.90
N ALA A 200 13.78 2.49 -3.35
CA ALA A 200 13.56 2.51 -1.91
C ALA A 200 14.38 1.45 -1.15
N MET A 201 14.53 0.25 -1.72
CA MET A 201 15.37 -0.80 -1.15
C MET A 201 16.85 -0.42 -1.14
N LYS A 202 17.35 0.19 -2.24
CA LYS A 202 18.75 0.63 -2.33
C LYS A 202 19.04 1.74 -1.33
N GLU A 203 18.20 2.77 -1.26
CA GLU A 203 18.39 3.89 -0.33
C GLU A 203 18.33 3.39 1.12
N TYR A 204 17.42 2.45 1.44
CA TYR A 204 17.38 1.82 2.75
C TYR A 204 18.72 1.17 3.11
N VAL A 205 19.24 0.29 2.24
CA VAL A 205 20.51 -0.41 2.49
C VAL A 205 21.67 0.58 2.63
N MET A 206 21.75 1.56 1.73
CA MET A 206 22.81 2.58 1.76
C MET A 206 22.75 3.43 3.03
N ALA A 207 21.56 3.88 3.43
CA ALA A 207 21.34 4.64 4.65
C ALA A 207 21.71 3.82 5.89
N THR A 208 21.33 2.54 5.94
CA THR A 208 21.65 1.65 7.07
C THR A 208 23.15 1.39 7.16
N GLN A 209 23.85 1.19 6.03
CA GLN A 209 25.30 1.06 6.01
C GLN A 209 26.00 2.32 6.52
N ALA A 210 25.55 3.50 6.07
CA ALA A 210 26.08 4.79 6.51
C ALA A 210 25.87 5.00 8.02
N LEU A 211 24.70 4.60 8.54
CA LEU A 211 24.41 4.65 9.98
C LEU A 211 25.44 3.84 10.78
N PHE A 212 25.66 2.58 10.42
CA PHE A 212 26.62 1.72 11.13
C PHE A 212 28.06 2.21 11.01
N ALA A 213 28.48 2.64 9.83
CA ALA A 213 29.82 3.19 9.61
C ALA A 213 30.06 4.46 10.46
N ASN A 214 29.06 5.35 10.54
CA ASN A 214 29.12 6.53 11.38
C ASN A 214 29.20 6.15 12.86
N PHE A 215 28.33 5.25 13.36
CA PHE A 215 28.42 4.78 14.75
C PHE A 215 29.78 4.18 15.08
N GLN A 216 30.31 3.33 14.21
CA GLN A 216 31.63 2.72 14.41
C GLN A 216 32.73 3.79 14.50
N THR A 217 32.70 4.78 13.61
CA THR A 217 33.69 5.87 13.58
C THR A 217 33.61 6.73 14.84
N THR A 218 32.40 7.14 15.25
CA THR A 218 32.22 7.98 16.43
C THR A 218 32.56 7.23 17.72
N LEU A 219 32.21 5.94 17.82
CA LEU A 219 32.57 5.12 18.98
C LEU A 219 34.08 4.86 19.08
N ALA A 220 34.77 4.66 17.97
CA ALA A 220 36.22 4.47 17.94
C ALA A 220 37.01 5.71 18.40
N ALA A 221 36.39 6.90 18.42
CA ALA A 221 37.00 8.11 18.92
C ALA A 221 37.11 8.15 20.47
N ILE A 222 36.41 7.25 21.17
CA ILE A 222 36.58 7.07 22.62
C ILE A 222 37.92 6.39 22.84
N GLN A 223 38.91 7.16 23.31
CA GLN A 223 40.19 6.61 23.75
C GLN A 223 39.96 5.84 25.06
N LEU A 224 40.14 4.53 25.01
CA LEU A 224 40.10 3.62 26.15
C LEU A 224 41.46 3.54 26.84
#